data_AF-A0A7K2X2K2-F1
#
_entry.id   AF-A0A7K2X2K2-F1
#
_cell.length_a   1.000
_cell.length_b   1.000
_cell.length_c   1.000
_cell.angle_alpha   90.00
_cell.angle_beta   90.00
_cell.angle_gamma   90.00
#
_symmetry.space_group_name_H-M   'P 1'
#
loop_
_entity.id
_entity.type
_entity.pdbx_description
1 polymer ?
#
loop_
_entity_poly.entity_id
_entity_poly.type
_entity_poly.pdbx_seq_one_letter_code
_entity_poly.pdbx_strand_id
1 'polypeptide(L)'
;GRLAHAVPGRIAALAPAPDGTVLLLDDRGRLHTVRGTAPRPPYLERLTEAVSATLARHPGTALAAIAGSVVVGDRLGSVHAFGLTGLHQAASHSGRVTAVAAVESATPFV
;
A
#
# COMPACT_ATOMS: atom_id res chain seq x y z
N GLY A 1 9.67 -19.65 -1.98
CA GLY A 1 10.35 -19.07 -0.81
C GLY A 1 9.30 -18.75 0.24
N ARG A 2 9.52 -19.16 1.49
CA ARG A 2 8.63 -18.79 2.61
C ARG A 2 9.10 -17.42 3.11
N LEU A 3 8.20 -16.45 3.22
CA LEU A 3 8.53 -15.20 3.92
C LEU A 3 8.89 -15.59 5.36
N ALA A 4 10.00 -15.04 5.89
CA ALA A 4 10.38 -15.26 7.28
C ALA A 4 9.34 -14.70 8.26
N HIS A 5 8.46 -13.81 7.78
CA HIS A 5 7.36 -13.21 8.50
C HIS A 5 6.06 -13.99 8.27
N ALA A 6 5.46 -14.48 9.35
CA ALA A 6 4.17 -15.18 9.30
C ALA A 6 3.04 -14.16 9.18
N VAL A 7 2.51 -13.99 7.97
CA VAL A 7 1.26 -13.25 7.73
C VAL A 7 0.10 -14.23 7.82
N PRO A 8 -0.96 -13.94 8.60
CA PRO A 8 -2.15 -14.77 8.62
C PRO A 8 -2.89 -14.68 7.28
N GLY A 9 -3.16 -15.83 6.65
CA GLY A 9 -3.93 -15.90 5.40
C GLY A 9 -3.07 -15.85 4.13
N ARG A 10 -3.73 -15.69 2.98
CA ARG A 10 -3.04 -15.58 1.68
C ARG A 10 -2.64 -14.14 1.41
N ILE A 11 -1.46 -13.94 0.82
CA ILE A 11 -1.05 -12.64 0.32
C ILE A 11 -1.75 -12.38 -1.01
N ALA A 12 -2.50 -11.29 -1.08
CA ALA A 12 -3.19 -10.83 -2.28
C ALA A 12 -2.34 -9.86 -3.11
N ALA A 13 -1.52 -9.04 -2.46
CA ALA A 13 -0.59 -8.12 -3.12
C ALA A 13 0.66 -7.87 -2.27
N LEU A 14 1.74 -7.48 -2.93
CA LEU A 14 3.00 -7.07 -2.30
C LEU A 14 3.53 -5.82 -2.99
N ALA A 15 4.11 -4.91 -2.22
CA ALA A 15 4.73 -3.69 -2.74
C ALA A 15 6.07 -3.44 -2.02
N PRO A 16 7.21 -3.60 -2.70
CA PRO A 16 8.50 -3.25 -2.14
C PRO A 16 8.64 -1.73 -2.07
N ALA A 17 9.23 -1.25 -0.97
CA ALA A 17 9.63 0.14 -0.78
C ALA A 17 11.16 0.29 -0.99
N PRO A 18 11.65 1.50 -1.32
CA PRO A 18 13.08 1.72 -1.60
C PRO A 18 14.02 1.43 -0.42
N ASP A 19 13.52 1.43 0.82
CA ASP A 19 14.28 1.08 2.03
C ASP A 19 14.41 -0.44 2.25
N GLY A 20 13.93 -1.25 1.31
CA GLY A 20 13.90 -2.71 1.42
C GLY A 20 12.76 -3.25 2.29
N THR A 21 11.91 -2.36 2.85
CA THR A 21 10.65 -2.78 3.48
C THR A 21 9.71 -3.34 2.41
N VAL A 22 9.02 -4.43 2.72
CA VAL A 22 7.97 -4.98 1.87
C VAL A 22 6.62 -4.81 2.56
N LEU A 23 5.73 -4.07 1.91
CA LEU A 23 4.33 -3.99 2.29
C LEU A 23 3.58 -5.18 1.71
N LEU A 24 2.75 -5.83 2.52
CA LEU A 24 1.97 -6.99 2.14
C LEU A 24 0.49 -6.73 2.42
N LEU A 25 -0.35 -7.07 1.46
CA LEU A 25 -1.79 -7.04 1.62
C LEU A 25 -2.30 -8.47 1.70
N ASP A 26 -2.98 -8.82 2.80
CA ASP A 26 -3.61 -10.13 2.92
C ASP A 26 -4.97 -10.21 2.19
N ASP A 27 -5.53 -11.41 2.08
CA ASP A 27 -6.84 -11.68 1.46
C ASP A 27 -8.03 -11.05 2.21
N ARG A 28 -7.83 -10.63 3.46
CA ARG A 28 -8.80 -9.85 4.25
C ARG A 28 -8.67 -8.35 4.02
N GLY A 29 -7.68 -7.90 3.23
CA GLY A 29 -7.44 -6.50 2.91
C GLY A 29 -6.72 -5.74 4.03
N ARG A 30 -5.96 -6.43 4.89
CA ARG A 30 -5.15 -5.83 5.95
C ARG A 30 -3.70 -5.69 5.49
N LEU A 31 -3.06 -4.60 5.92
CA LEU A 31 -1.65 -4.34 5.66
C LEU A 31 -0.77 -5.07 6.69
N HIS A 32 0.29 -5.70 6.20
CA HIS A 32 1.38 -6.24 6.99
C HIS A 32 2.69 -5.68 6.45
N THR A 33 3.74 -5.68 7.27
CA THR A 33 5.02 -5.08 6.91
C THR A 33 6.17 -6.01 7.26
N VAL A 34 6.97 -6.36 6.26
CA VAL A 34 8.24 -7.07 6.45
C VAL A 34 9.35 -6.04 6.40
N ARG A 35 10.06 -5.84 7.50
CA ARG A 35 11.14 -4.86 7.59
C ARG A 35 12.35 -5.32 6.77
N GLY A 36 12.94 -4.38 6.02
CA GLY A 36 14.25 -4.55 5.43
C GLY A 36 15.38 -4.46 6.46
N THR A 37 16.62 -4.60 6.00
CA THR A 37 17.83 -4.47 6.84
C THR A 37 18.32 -3.03 6.97
N ALA A 38 17.84 -2.12 6.12
CA ALA A 38 18.22 -0.71 6.18
C ALA A 38 17.51 -0.01 7.37
N PRO A 39 18.13 1.04 7.94
CA PRO A 39 17.45 1.89 8.92
C PRO A 39 16.16 2.46 8.34
N ARG A 40 15.05 2.26 9.05
CA ARG A 40 13.74 2.73 8.60
C ARG A 40 13.63 4.24 8.75
N PRO A 41 13.25 4.98 7.69
CA PRO A 41 12.96 6.40 7.82
C PRO A 41 11.76 6.64 8.75
N PRO A 42 11.79 7.63 9.66
CA PRO A 42 10.68 7.89 10.60
C PRO A 42 9.34 8.18 9.93
N TYR A 43 9.35 8.73 8.70
CA TYR A 43 8.13 8.99 7.96
C TYR A 43 7.40 7.69 7.56
N LEU A 44 8.14 6.59 7.37
CA LEU A 44 7.60 5.34 6.83
C LEU A 44 6.77 4.61 7.88
N GLU A 45 7.04 4.79 9.17
CA GLU A 45 6.20 4.31 10.26
C GLU A 45 4.83 5.01 10.25
N ARG A 46 4.83 6.36 10.28
CA ARG A 46 3.61 7.17 10.18
C ARG A 46 2.79 6.85 8.92
N LEU A 47 3.47 6.65 7.78
CA LEU A 47 2.83 6.27 6.53
C LEU A 47 2.12 4.91 6.66
N THR A 48 2.79 3.88 7.18
CA THR A 48 2.16 2.56 7.35
C THR A 48 1.04 2.53 8.38
N GLU A 49 1.13 3.34 9.43
CA GLU A 49 0.04 3.49 10.41
C GLU A 49 -1.19 4.14 9.75
N ALA A 50 -0.99 5.22 8.98
CA ALA A 50 -2.06 5.87 8.25
C ALA A 50 -2.75 4.92 7.27
N VAL A 51 -1.97 4.16 6.50
CA VAL A 51 -2.50 3.13 5.58
C VAL A 51 -3.31 2.10 6.38
N SER A 52 -2.74 1.55 7.45
CA SER A 52 -3.40 0.51 8.26
C SER A 52 -4.72 1.00 8.87
N ALA A 53 -4.75 2.24 9.36
CA ALA A 53 -5.95 2.87 9.92
C ALA A 53 -7.07 3.03 8.86
N THR A 54 -6.71 3.39 7.63
CA THR A 54 -7.66 3.45 6.53
C THR A 54 -8.16 2.06 6.14
N LEU A 55 -7.28 1.06 6.03
CA LEU A 55 -7.68 -0.30 5.65
C LEU A 55 -8.57 -1.01 6.66
N ALA A 56 -8.52 -0.59 7.93
CA ALA A 56 -9.47 -1.06 8.94
C ALA A 56 -10.93 -0.70 8.60
N ARG A 57 -11.14 0.38 7.84
CA ARG A 57 -12.46 0.86 7.39
C ARG A 57 -12.74 0.50 5.93
N HIS A 58 -11.69 0.48 5.10
CA HIS A 58 -11.75 0.25 3.66
C HIS A 58 -10.79 -0.88 3.28
N PRO A 59 -11.18 -2.16 3.45
CA PRO A 59 -10.28 -3.28 3.22
C PRO A 59 -9.71 -3.28 1.80
N GLY A 60 -8.37 -3.26 1.71
CA GLY A 60 -7.66 -3.13 0.46
C GLY A 60 -7.78 -4.37 -0.43
N THR A 61 -7.62 -4.18 -1.74
CA THR A 61 -7.67 -5.23 -2.75
C THR A 61 -6.54 -5.14 -3.77
N ALA A 62 -5.88 -3.99 -3.87
CA ALA A 62 -4.70 -3.78 -4.70
C ALA A 62 -3.72 -2.84 -3.98
N LEU A 63 -2.42 -3.02 -4.17
CA LEU A 63 -1.38 -2.29 -3.45
C LEU A 63 -0.21 -1.94 -4.38
N ALA A 64 0.27 -0.70 -4.31
CA ALA A 64 1.54 -0.27 -4.90
C ALA A 64 2.27 0.68 -3.94
N ALA A 65 3.59 0.74 -4.04
CA ALA A 65 4.41 1.64 -3.26
C ALA A 65 5.49 2.26 -4.15
N ILE A 66 5.86 3.49 -3.83
CA ILE A 66 6.93 4.24 -4.46
C ILE A 66 7.62 5.11 -3.41
N ALA A 67 8.75 5.74 -3.76
CA ALA A 67 9.49 6.60 -2.85
C ALA A 67 8.57 7.65 -2.20
N GLY A 68 8.31 7.50 -0.91
CA GLY A 68 7.49 8.42 -0.11
C GLY A 68 5.98 8.25 -0.20
N SER A 69 5.47 7.28 -0.98
CA SER A 69 4.02 7.10 -1.18
C SER A 69 3.55 5.64 -1.26
N VAL A 70 2.32 5.40 -0.83
CA VAL A 70 1.62 4.11 -0.93
C VAL A 70 0.25 4.34 -1.55
N VAL A 71 -0.15 3.48 -2.48
CA VAL A 71 -1.46 3.52 -3.12
C VAL A 71 -2.20 2.22 -2.84
N VAL A 72 -3.44 2.33 -2.39
CA VAL A 72 -4.32 1.20 -2.12
C VAL A 72 -5.64 1.36 -2.85
N GLY A 73 -6.01 0.35 -3.65
CA GLY A 73 -7.37 0.21 -4.15
C GLY A 73 -8.23 -0.62 -3.21
N ASP A 74 -9.52 -0.35 -3.12
CA ASP A 74 -10.46 -1.10 -2.28
C ASP A 74 -11.59 -1.80 -3.04
N ARG A 75 -12.37 -2.60 -2.29
CA ARG A 75 -13.48 -3.40 -2.82
C ARG A 75 -14.67 -2.57 -3.32
N LEU A 76 -14.82 -1.33 -2.85
CA LEU A 76 -15.92 -0.43 -3.22
C LEU A 76 -15.57 0.47 -4.41
N GLY A 77 -14.34 0.39 -4.92
CA GLY A 77 -13.90 1.19 -6.07
C GLY A 77 -13.21 2.50 -5.70
N SER A 78 -12.81 2.66 -4.43
CA SER A 78 -11.96 3.79 -4.05
C SER A 78 -10.48 3.46 -4.21
N VAL A 79 -9.70 4.48 -4.52
CA VAL A 79 -8.25 4.50 -4.49
C VAL A 79 -7.81 5.52 -3.45
N HIS A 80 -6.94 5.08 -2.55
CA HIS A 80 -6.36 5.85 -1.45
C HIS A 80 -4.86 5.99 -1.71
N ALA A 81 -4.39 7.22 -1.91
CA ALA A 81 -2.98 7.54 -2.08
C ALA A 81 -2.47 8.27 -0.83
N PHE A 82 -1.49 7.67 -0.17
CA PHE A 82 -0.84 8.18 1.02
C PHE A 82 0.55 8.66 0.63
N GLY A 83 0.91 9.87 1.00
CA GLY A 83 2.25 10.41 0.79
C GLY A 83 2.68 11.32 1.93
N LEU A 84 3.90 11.85 1.83
CA LEU A 84 4.44 12.80 2.80
C LEU A 84 3.59 14.08 2.93
N THR A 85 2.86 14.45 1.87
CA THR A 85 2.02 15.64 1.80
C THR A 85 0.58 15.41 2.26
N GLY A 86 0.19 14.18 2.55
CA GLY A 86 -1.14 13.86 3.06
C GLY A 86 -1.79 12.63 2.41
N LEU A 87 -3.11 12.55 2.60
CA LEU A 87 -3.98 11.51 2.05
C LEU A 87 -4.83 12.11 0.93
N HIS A 88 -4.82 11.47 -0.22
CA HIS A 88 -5.73 11.73 -1.33
C HIS A 88 -6.62 10.51 -1.55
N GLN A 89 -7.89 10.74 -1.78
CA GLN A 89 -8.86 9.67 -2.07
C GLN A 89 -9.66 10.03 -3.32
N ALA A 90 -9.88 9.03 -4.17
CA ALA A 90 -10.81 9.12 -5.29
C ALA A 90 -11.69 7.87 -5.33
N ALA A 91 -12.98 8.03 -5.61
CA ALA A 91 -13.92 6.94 -5.78
C ALA A 91 -14.46 6.93 -7.22
N SER A 92 -13.57 6.65 -8.16
CA SER A 92 -13.85 6.75 -9.61
C SER A 92 -14.23 5.42 -10.26
N HIS A 93 -14.09 4.30 -9.55
CA HIS A 93 -14.43 2.99 -10.08
C HIS A 93 -15.81 2.54 -9.58
N SER A 94 -16.61 1.95 -10.46
CA SER A 94 -17.93 1.39 -10.12
C SER A 94 -17.86 0.04 -9.40
N GLY A 95 -16.66 -0.50 -9.20
CA GLY A 95 -16.45 -1.79 -8.58
C GLY A 95 -15.03 -1.95 -8.06
N ARG A 96 -14.75 -3.15 -7.53
CA ARG A 96 -13.47 -3.52 -6.92
C ARG A 96 -12.28 -3.11 -7.77
N VAL A 97 -11.33 -2.40 -7.15
CA VAL A 97 -10.02 -2.15 -7.76
C VAL A 97 -9.19 -3.44 -7.68
N THR A 98 -8.80 -4.00 -8.82
CA THR A 98 -8.09 -5.29 -8.88
C THR A 98 -6.58 -5.16 -9.03
N ALA A 99 -6.10 -4.03 -9.53
CA ALA A 99 -4.68 -3.75 -9.70
C ALA A 99 -4.47 -2.23 -9.63
N VAL A 100 -3.32 -1.84 -9.09
CA VAL A 100 -2.82 -0.47 -9.09
C VAL A 100 -1.32 -0.51 -9.37
N ALA A 101 -0.81 0.51 -10.04
CA ALA A 101 0.62 0.74 -10.19
C ALA A 101 0.91 2.19 -9.78
N ALA A 102 2.02 2.40 -9.09
CA ALA A 102 2.54 3.72 -8.78
C ALA A 102 3.85 3.89 -9.55
N VAL A 103 3.97 5.00 -10.27
CA VAL A 103 5.13 5.30 -11.13
C VAL A 103 5.63 6.70 -10.83
N GLU A 104 6.94 6.84 -10.74
CA GLU A 104 7.60 8.13 -10.59
C GLU A 104 7.77 8.64 -12.01
N SER A 105 7.19 9.80 -12.30
CA SER A 105 7.27 10.39 -13.62
C SER A 105 7.60 11.86 -13.49
N ALA A 106 8.63 12.30 -14.21
CA ALA A 106 8.95 13.72 -14.35
C ALA A 106 7.90 14.45 -15.20
N THR A 107 7.13 13.71 -16.00
CA THR A 107 6.07 14.23 -16.87
C THR A 107 4.70 13.74 -16.40
N PRO A 108 3.71 14.61 -16.17
CA PRO A 108 2.36 14.15 -15.87
C PRO A 108 1.82 13.33 -17.04
N PHE A 109 1.17 12.21 -16.74
CA PHE A 109 0.45 11.45 -17.75
C PHE A 109 -0.80 12.27 -18.14
N VAL A 110 -0.95 12.53 -19.45
CA VAL A 110 -2.10 13.23 -20.05
C VAL A 110 -3.04 12.21 -20.67
#